data_AF-U6RRZ0-F1
#
_entry.id   AF-U6RRZ0-F1
#
_cell.length_a   1.000
_cell.length_b   1.000
_cell.length_c   1.000
_cell.angle_alpha   90.00
_cell.angle_beta   90.00
_cell.angle_gamma   90.00
#
_symmetry.space_group_name_H-M   'P 1'
#
loop_
_entity.id
_entity.type
_entity.pdbx_description
1 polymer ?
#
loop_
_entity_poly.entity_id
_entity_poly.type
_entity_poly.pdbx_seq_one_letter_code
_entity_poly.pdbx_strand_id
1 'polypeptide(L)'
;MIKIEEILRGFSLSESSRQNIINGSNEATAEFEAIAQTTLAGHFCVKRKGGNVVVHPTCVEFYCHEEAKHGIKDYIVYHRNTKDSPKPTFGLGTLHHHVSGVDITFEKGDAPDTAIRASMLIREFEVEGKNDDRSTMLYEALYQQSSIFDGISVQWIDGDETVDVTADVRKNVAQFDANGEKKKASDYPELLATEDKKYVQDLRKWQFKRKQVTDSSTNKVYISSWLKDECPDFYGRFISLLQDNGIVFQVMQSTNDIWARDYMPIQIYDDHFLQYCYNPDYLQKSEEDKESITDVDSVCKELGILTYKTDLVIDGGNVVKAGKHIIMTEKVYVENSHLNPAEVRAQLRSIFHRNVVMLPWDKNEPYGHADGIVKAIDDNTVLLTNYDDFDSHYAKRFEDILSKHFTVKKLCYQVEHRSKNNWAYINFLRIGNVIILPGLGTYEDKQALQQIQGFYPESKVLQIEASEVVNKGGAINCITWNIKS
;
A
#
# COMPACT_ATOMS: atom_id res chain seq x y z
N MET A 1 14.33 5.33 20.18
CA MET A 1 15.34 4.45 19.57
C MET A 1 15.21 3.04 20.12
N ILE A 2 14.57 2.18 19.33
CA ILE A 2 14.37 0.78 19.63
C ILE A 2 15.52 0.02 18.97
N LYS A 3 16.28 -0.77 19.73
CA LYS A 3 17.47 -1.43 19.18
C LYS A 3 17.13 -2.83 18.69
N ILE A 4 17.24 -3.05 17.37
CA ILE A 4 17.00 -4.37 16.79
C ILE A 4 17.91 -5.43 17.41
N GLU A 5 19.15 -5.07 17.74
CA GLU A 5 20.13 -5.98 18.34
C GLU A 5 19.63 -6.55 19.67
N GLU A 6 19.03 -5.72 20.53
CA GLU A 6 18.50 -6.14 21.83
C GLU A 6 17.30 -7.08 21.66
N ILE A 7 16.42 -6.80 20.69
CA ILE A 7 15.26 -7.65 20.36
C ILE A 7 15.72 -9.01 19.84
N LEU A 8 16.65 -9.04 18.87
CA LEU A 8 17.18 -10.29 18.33
C LEU A 8 17.97 -11.09 19.38
N ARG A 9 18.70 -10.41 20.28
CA ARG A 9 19.33 -11.07 21.45
C ARG A 9 18.32 -11.65 22.41
N GLY A 10 17.18 -10.98 22.61
CA GLY A 10 16.11 -11.44 23.49
C GLY A 10 15.17 -12.47 22.86
N PHE A 11 15.30 -12.75 21.56
CA PHE A 11 14.35 -13.58 20.84
C PHE A 11 14.19 -14.98 21.45
N SER A 12 12.94 -15.29 21.79
CA SER A 12 12.42 -16.62 22.09
C SER A 12 10.94 -16.61 21.78
N LEU A 13 10.43 -17.67 21.16
CA LEU A 13 8.98 -17.86 21.04
C LEU A 13 8.41 -18.18 22.43
N SER A 14 7.30 -17.55 22.78
CA SER A 14 6.50 -17.94 23.95
C SER A 14 5.97 -19.37 23.79
N GLU A 15 5.68 -20.04 24.91
CA GLU A 15 5.11 -21.38 24.89
C GLU A 15 3.80 -21.44 24.11
N SER A 16 2.96 -20.41 24.22
CA SER A 16 1.72 -20.26 23.44
C SER A 16 1.98 -20.13 21.95
N SER A 17 2.89 -19.24 21.53
CA SER A 17 3.24 -19.06 20.11
C SER A 17 3.80 -20.37 19.54
N ARG A 18 4.69 -21.02 20.28
CA ARG A 18 5.31 -22.29 19.91
C ARG A 18 4.28 -23.41 19.75
N GLN A 19 3.36 -23.55 20.72
CA GLN A 19 2.33 -24.58 20.66
C GLN A 19 1.33 -24.33 19.53
N ASN A 20 0.98 -23.06 19.25
CA ASN A 20 0.13 -22.70 18.12
C ASN A 20 0.76 -23.12 16.79
N ILE A 21 2.07 -22.85 16.60
CA ILE A 21 2.79 -23.27 15.38
C ILE A 21 2.81 -24.81 15.26
N ILE A 22 3.14 -25.52 16.34
CA ILE A 22 3.20 -26.99 16.36
C ILE A 22 1.81 -27.60 16.05
N ASN A 23 0.75 -26.97 16.53
CA ASN A 23 -0.64 -27.38 16.27
C ASN A 23 -1.15 -26.99 14.87
N GLY A 24 -0.30 -26.41 14.01
CA GLY A 24 -0.63 -26.09 12.62
C GLY A 24 -1.27 -24.73 12.41
N SER A 25 -1.13 -23.79 13.36
CA SER A 25 -1.53 -22.40 13.12
C SER A 25 -0.73 -21.79 11.98
N ASN A 26 -1.45 -21.12 11.08
CA ASN A 26 -0.87 -20.34 9.99
C ASN A 26 -0.66 -18.88 10.37
N GLU A 27 -1.18 -18.43 11.52
CA GLU A 27 -1.09 -17.03 11.92
C GLU A 27 0.34 -16.64 12.34
N ALA A 28 0.66 -15.37 12.12
CA ALA A 28 1.91 -14.77 12.56
C ALA A 28 2.01 -14.77 14.09
N THR A 29 3.23 -14.81 14.62
CA THR A 29 3.45 -14.67 16.07
C THR A 29 3.77 -13.22 16.42
N ALA A 30 3.41 -12.81 17.64
CA ALA A 30 3.72 -11.48 18.14
C ALA A 30 5.25 -11.21 18.19
N GLU A 31 6.05 -12.26 18.39
CA GLU A 31 7.51 -12.16 18.41
C GLU A 31 8.10 -11.85 17.03
N PHE A 32 7.59 -12.46 15.95
CA PHE A 32 7.99 -12.11 14.59
C PHE A 32 7.49 -10.73 14.18
N GLU A 33 6.26 -10.39 14.59
CA GLU A 33 5.70 -9.06 14.34
C GLU A 33 6.55 -7.97 14.99
N ALA A 34 6.94 -8.11 16.26
CA ALA A 34 7.80 -7.15 16.95
C ALA A 34 9.17 -6.96 16.28
N ILE A 35 9.79 -8.06 15.80
CA ILE A 35 11.04 -7.98 15.03
C ILE A 35 10.79 -7.25 13.71
N ALA A 36 9.70 -7.56 12.99
CA ALA A 36 9.37 -6.92 11.73
C ALA A 36 9.11 -5.41 11.88
N GLN A 37 8.31 -5.02 12.88
CA GLN A 37 8.00 -3.62 13.19
C GLN A 37 9.24 -2.79 13.46
N THR A 38 10.24 -3.37 14.14
CA THR A 38 11.52 -2.70 14.41
C THR A 38 12.43 -2.70 13.18
N THR A 39 12.49 -3.82 12.46
CA THR A 39 13.36 -3.96 11.28
C THR A 39 12.93 -3.05 10.14
N LEU A 40 11.63 -3.00 9.84
CA LEU A 40 11.08 -2.19 8.75
C LEU A 40 11.06 -0.69 9.07
N ALA A 41 11.39 -0.31 10.32
CA ALA A 41 11.66 1.08 10.71
C ALA A 41 13.14 1.46 10.55
N GLY A 42 14.04 0.47 10.52
CA GLY A 42 15.48 0.69 10.36
C GLY A 42 15.92 0.68 8.90
N HIS A 43 17.22 0.83 8.69
CA HIS A 43 17.82 0.82 7.36
C HIS A 43 19.31 0.46 7.40
N PHE A 44 19.85 0.10 6.24
CA PHE A 44 21.29 0.06 6.03
C PHE A 44 21.79 1.43 5.56
N CYS A 45 22.84 1.93 6.20
CA CYS A 45 23.64 3.05 5.74
C CYS A 45 24.92 2.52 5.09
N VAL A 46 25.04 2.73 3.78
CA VAL A 46 26.21 2.36 2.98
C VAL A 46 27.05 3.62 2.77
N LYS A 47 28.21 3.69 3.44
CA LYS A 47 29.14 4.82 3.30
C LYS A 47 30.16 4.52 2.22
N ARG A 48 30.25 5.42 1.24
CA ARG A 48 31.22 5.36 0.13
C ARG A 48 31.78 6.75 -0.19
N LYS A 49 32.89 6.79 -0.92
CA LYS A 49 33.45 8.04 -1.44
C LYS A 49 32.48 8.63 -2.47
N GLY A 50 31.87 9.77 -2.15
CA GLY A 50 30.86 10.43 -3.00
C GLY A 50 29.46 10.54 -2.38
N GLY A 51 29.23 9.97 -1.19
CA GLY A 51 27.99 10.13 -0.44
C GLY A 51 27.57 8.86 0.29
N ASN A 52 26.54 8.97 1.13
CA ASN A 52 25.92 7.83 1.79
C ASN A 52 24.71 7.39 0.98
N VAL A 53 24.53 6.07 0.81
CA VAL A 53 23.31 5.48 0.26
C VAL A 53 22.53 4.85 1.41
N VAL A 54 21.24 5.08 1.43
CA VAL A 54 20.32 4.49 2.41
C VAL A 54 19.49 3.42 1.73
N VAL A 55 19.46 2.23 2.34
CA VAL A 55 18.71 1.07 1.84
C VAL A 55 17.71 0.63 2.90
N HIS A 56 16.43 0.83 2.64
CA HIS A 56 15.34 0.51 3.57
C HIS A 56 14.74 -0.86 3.24
N PRO A 57 14.71 -1.83 4.16
CA PRO A 57 13.89 -3.02 3.98
C PRO A 57 12.40 -2.64 3.92
N THR A 58 11.67 -3.14 2.93
CA THR A 58 10.22 -2.89 2.75
C THR A 58 9.38 -4.15 2.97
N CYS A 59 10.01 -5.33 2.90
CA CYS A 59 9.41 -6.64 3.16
C CYS A 59 10.44 -7.60 3.77
N VAL A 60 10.03 -8.31 4.83
CA VAL A 60 10.85 -9.34 5.48
C VAL A 60 10.10 -10.66 5.66
N GLU A 61 10.82 -11.79 5.59
CA GLU A 61 10.27 -13.13 5.77
C GLU A 61 11.01 -13.88 6.88
N PHE A 62 10.27 -14.51 7.78
CA PHE A 62 10.85 -15.26 8.89
C PHE A 62 10.97 -16.75 8.57
N TYR A 63 12.05 -17.33 9.07
CA TYR A 63 12.33 -18.75 8.99
C TYR A 63 12.81 -19.24 10.36
N CYS A 64 12.17 -20.29 10.87
CA CYS A 64 12.46 -20.81 12.21
C CYS A 64 12.36 -22.34 12.25
N HIS A 65 13.45 -23.01 12.62
CA HIS A 65 13.53 -24.46 12.78
C HIS A 65 14.17 -24.79 14.13
N GLU A 66 13.48 -25.58 14.94
CA GLU A 66 14.04 -26.15 16.16
C GLU A 66 14.57 -27.56 15.86
N GLU A 67 15.85 -27.80 16.12
CA GLU A 67 16.50 -29.09 15.84
C GLU A 67 15.93 -30.21 16.72
N ALA A 68 15.44 -29.86 17.92
CA ALA A 68 14.79 -30.78 18.84
C ALA A 68 13.68 -31.61 18.18
N LYS A 69 13.54 -32.88 18.58
CA LYS A 69 12.61 -33.85 17.96
C LYS A 69 11.15 -33.38 17.91
N HIS A 70 10.68 -32.75 18.98
CA HIS A 70 9.31 -32.24 19.11
C HIS A 70 9.26 -30.71 18.96
N GLY A 71 10.17 -30.16 18.17
CA GLY A 71 10.28 -28.75 17.89
C GLY A 71 9.54 -28.32 16.63
N ILE A 72 9.49 -27.00 16.42
CA ILE A 72 8.97 -26.40 15.20
C ILE A 72 9.83 -26.86 14.01
N LYS A 73 9.20 -27.41 12.98
CA LYS A 73 9.89 -27.88 11.76
C LYS A 73 9.61 -26.95 10.60
N ASP A 74 10.63 -26.21 10.19
CA ASP A 74 10.64 -25.48 8.92
C ASP A 74 11.76 -26.01 8.04
N TYR A 75 11.43 -26.88 7.10
CA TYR A 75 12.42 -27.60 6.29
C TYR A 75 13.07 -26.75 5.20
N ILE A 76 12.55 -25.54 4.96
CA ILE A 76 13.13 -24.56 4.04
C ILE A 76 14.39 -23.89 4.59
N VAL A 77 14.56 -23.87 5.92
CA VAL A 77 15.75 -23.34 6.61
C VAL A 77 16.98 -24.10 6.11
N TYR A 78 17.86 -23.44 5.37
CA TYR A 78 19.04 -24.06 4.73
C TYR A 78 20.18 -24.36 5.72
N HIS A 79 20.19 -23.65 6.85
CA HIS A 79 21.19 -23.71 7.90
C HIS A 79 20.80 -24.64 9.05
N ARG A 80 19.84 -25.55 8.79
CA ARG A 80 19.52 -26.69 9.67
C ARG A 80 20.53 -27.84 9.52
N ASN A 81 20.51 -28.74 10.50
CA ASN A 81 21.24 -29.99 10.44
C ASN A 81 20.68 -30.90 9.33
N THR A 82 21.58 -31.58 8.64
CA THR A 82 21.23 -32.75 7.81
C THR A 82 21.58 -34.02 8.58
N LYS A 83 21.02 -35.18 8.20
CA LYS A 83 21.11 -36.45 8.96
C LYS A 83 22.54 -36.81 9.41
N ASP A 84 23.56 -36.36 8.68
CA ASP A 84 24.97 -36.71 8.92
C ASP A 84 25.88 -35.48 9.14
N SER A 85 25.33 -34.28 9.35
CA SER A 85 26.12 -33.05 9.46
C SER A 85 25.52 -32.06 10.46
N PRO A 86 25.84 -32.19 11.77
CA PRO A 86 25.50 -31.17 12.75
C PRO A 86 26.31 -29.90 12.48
N LYS A 87 25.65 -28.74 12.47
CA LYS A 87 26.28 -27.44 12.17
C LYS A 87 26.31 -26.55 13.42
N PRO A 88 27.37 -25.75 13.63
CA PRO A 88 27.34 -24.71 14.65
C PRO A 88 26.27 -23.65 14.30
N THR A 89 25.80 -22.91 15.29
CA THR A 89 24.91 -21.76 15.05
C THR A 89 25.65 -20.60 14.42
N PHE A 90 24.99 -19.84 13.55
CA PHE A 90 25.53 -18.56 13.11
C PHE A 90 25.55 -17.52 14.22
N GLY A 91 26.49 -16.58 14.12
CA GLY A 91 26.54 -15.43 15.02
C GLY A 91 25.31 -14.54 14.83
N LEU A 92 24.92 -13.82 15.88
CA LEU A 92 23.85 -12.84 15.81
C LEU A 92 24.14 -11.78 14.74
N GLY A 93 23.15 -11.48 13.91
CA GLY A 93 23.24 -10.46 12.88
C GLY A 93 24.11 -10.84 11.68
N THR A 94 24.48 -12.12 11.54
CA THR A 94 25.25 -12.56 10.37
C THR A 94 24.40 -12.36 9.12
N LEU A 95 24.95 -11.65 8.14
CA LEU A 95 24.36 -11.49 6.83
C LEU A 95 24.70 -12.71 5.98
N HIS A 96 23.69 -13.43 5.51
CA HIS A 96 23.89 -14.55 4.61
C HIS A 96 23.14 -14.32 3.30
N HIS A 97 23.85 -14.41 2.19
CA HIS A 97 23.30 -14.17 0.86
C HIS A 97 22.61 -15.43 0.32
N HIS A 98 21.39 -15.26 -0.17
CA HIS A 98 20.62 -16.29 -0.84
C HIS A 98 20.12 -15.77 -2.20
N VAL A 99 19.77 -16.68 -3.13
CA VAL A 99 19.17 -16.30 -4.42
C VAL A 99 17.83 -15.57 -4.27
N SER A 100 17.23 -15.61 -3.07
CA SER A 100 15.95 -14.97 -2.74
C SER A 100 16.09 -13.75 -1.83
N GLY A 101 17.31 -13.31 -1.49
CA GLY A 101 17.53 -12.13 -0.64
C GLY A 101 18.73 -12.26 0.29
N VAL A 102 18.73 -11.46 1.36
CA VAL A 102 19.76 -11.48 2.41
C VAL A 102 19.13 -11.81 3.75
N ASP A 103 19.57 -12.91 4.35
CA ASP A 103 19.18 -13.33 5.69
C ASP A 103 19.98 -12.57 6.76
N ILE A 104 19.29 -12.14 7.81
CA ILE A 104 19.86 -11.70 9.07
C ILE A 104 19.59 -12.80 10.10
N THR A 105 20.65 -13.44 10.61
CA THR A 105 20.52 -14.59 11.52
C THR A 105 20.39 -14.16 12.99
N PHE A 106 19.58 -14.88 13.76
CA PHE A 106 19.44 -14.70 15.21
C PHE A 106 19.22 -16.04 15.91
N GLU A 107 20.08 -16.99 15.57
CA GLU A 107 20.04 -18.36 16.11
C GLU A 107 20.31 -18.43 17.62
N LYS A 108 19.85 -19.52 18.24
CA LYS A 108 20.05 -19.81 19.66
C LYS A 108 20.50 -21.25 19.90
N GLY A 109 21.22 -21.44 21.01
CA GLY A 109 21.63 -22.75 21.53
C GLY A 109 23.09 -23.07 21.25
N ASP A 110 23.77 -23.66 22.25
CA ASP A 110 25.20 -23.97 22.18
C ASP A 110 25.49 -25.36 21.58
N ALA A 111 24.46 -26.22 21.50
CA ALA A 111 24.56 -27.57 20.98
C ALA A 111 23.75 -27.72 19.67
N PRO A 112 24.36 -28.24 18.59
CA PRO A 112 23.69 -28.39 17.29
C PRO A 112 22.36 -29.13 17.33
N ASP A 113 22.19 -30.14 18.17
CA ASP A 113 20.99 -31.00 18.20
C ASP A 113 19.78 -30.37 18.91
N THR A 114 20.01 -29.27 19.63
CA THR A 114 18.98 -28.52 20.36
C THR A 114 18.88 -27.07 19.91
N ALA A 115 19.61 -26.69 18.85
CA ALA A 115 19.67 -25.32 18.38
C ALA A 115 18.32 -24.87 17.79
N ILE A 116 18.05 -23.57 17.92
CA ILE A 116 16.98 -22.88 17.22
C ILE A 116 17.64 -22.13 16.06
N ARG A 117 17.36 -22.59 14.84
CA ARG A 117 17.79 -21.95 13.60
C ARG A 117 16.76 -20.88 13.25
N ALA A 118 17.14 -19.62 13.36
CA ALA A 118 16.24 -18.51 13.06
C ALA A 118 16.94 -17.46 12.21
N SER A 119 16.25 -17.02 11.16
CA SER A 119 16.67 -15.92 10.31
C SER A 119 15.46 -15.11 9.84
N MET A 120 15.76 -13.89 9.40
CA MET A 120 14.84 -13.01 8.72
C MET A 120 15.45 -12.61 7.39
N LEU A 121 14.78 -12.94 6.31
CA LEU A 121 15.18 -12.65 4.94
C LEU A 121 14.60 -11.30 4.52
N ILE A 122 15.45 -10.39 4.04
CA ILE A 122 14.99 -9.17 3.37
C ILE A 122 14.57 -9.54 1.94
N ARG A 123 13.27 -9.36 1.66
CA ARG A 123 12.66 -9.79 0.41
C ARG A 123 12.47 -8.66 -0.58
N GLU A 124 12.15 -7.47 -0.09
CA GLU A 124 11.97 -6.26 -0.89
C GLU A 124 12.67 -5.11 -0.15
N PHE A 125 13.21 -4.17 -0.90
CA PHE A 125 13.93 -3.03 -0.34
C PHE A 125 13.79 -1.80 -1.22
N GLU A 126 14.00 -0.64 -0.62
CA GLU A 126 13.95 0.66 -1.26
C GLU A 126 15.31 1.35 -1.18
N VAL A 127 15.72 1.96 -2.28
CA VAL A 127 16.91 2.82 -2.36
C VAL A 127 16.47 4.18 -2.88
N GLU A 128 16.66 5.23 -2.09
CA GLU A 128 16.37 6.62 -2.49
C GLU A 128 14.94 6.80 -3.07
N GLY A 129 13.89 6.27 -2.41
CA GLY A 129 12.52 6.40 -2.92
C GLY A 129 12.08 5.31 -3.91
N LYS A 130 12.99 4.44 -4.35
CA LYS A 130 12.72 3.44 -5.39
C LYS A 130 12.73 2.02 -4.82
N ASN A 131 11.58 1.36 -4.79
CA ASN A 131 11.46 -0.03 -4.36
C ASN A 131 11.91 -1.02 -5.45
N ASP A 132 12.59 -2.09 -5.03
CA ASP A 132 13.00 -3.23 -5.84
C ASP A 132 12.60 -4.54 -5.15
N ASP A 133 11.93 -5.42 -5.89
CA ASP A 133 11.49 -6.72 -5.42
C ASP A 133 12.41 -7.88 -5.87
N ARG A 134 13.46 -7.57 -6.63
CA ARG A 134 14.54 -8.49 -6.97
C ARG A 134 15.53 -8.46 -5.84
N SER A 135 15.26 -9.28 -4.83
CA SER A 135 16.07 -9.37 -3.61
C SER A 135 17.57 -9.66 -3.87
N THR A 136 17.91 -10.23 -5.03
CA THR A 136 19.30 -10.36 -5.48
C THR A 136 19.97 -9.00 -5.66
N MET A 137 19.28 -7.97 -6.14
CA MET A 137 19.89 -6.65 -6.33
C MET A 137 20.22 -5.94 -5.01
N LEU A 138 19.82 -6.48 -3.85
CA LEU A 138 20.18 -5.92 -2.55
C LEU A 138 21.69 -5.91 -2.32
N TYR A 139 22.43 -6.96 -2.73
CA TYR A 139 23.89 -6.91 -2.62
C TYR A 139 24.49 -5.85 -3.55
N GLU A 140 23.88 -5.60 -4.71
CA GLU A 140 24.31 -4.48 -5.55
C GLU A 140 24.10 -3.19 -4.79
N ALA A 141 22.91 -2.92 -4.23
CA ALA A 141 22.68 -1.71 -3.44
C ALA A 141 23.63 -1.56 -2.23
N LEU A 142 23.96 -2.65 -1.54
CA LEU A 142 24.86 -2.64 -0.39
C LEU A 142 26.34 -2.45 -0.77
N TYR A 143 26.74 -2.82 -2.00
CA TYR A 143 28.14 -2.82 -2.44
C TYR A 143 28.42 -1.96 -3.70
N GLN A 144 27.42 -1.33 -4.32
CA GLN A 144 27.48 -0.84 -5.71
C GLN A 144 28.54 0.24 -5.90
N GLN A 145 29.26 0.10 -7.02
CA GLN A 145 30.21 1.08 -7.58
C GLN A 145 31.29 1.57 -6.61
N SER A 146 31.49 0.84 -5.52
CA SER A 146 32.41 1.28 -4.51
C SER A 146 33.78 0.66 -4.77
N SER A 147 34.78 1.54 -4.86
CA SER A 147 36.17 1.15 -5.05
C SER A 147 36.66 0.45 -3.79
N ILE A 148 37.21 -0.75 -3.96
CA ILE A 148 37.84 -1.52 -2.88
C ILE A 148 39.01 -0.78 -2.22
N PHE A 149 39.58 0.22 -2.90
CA PHE A 149 40.67 1.04 -2.40
C PHE A 149 40.21 2.26 -1.61
N ASP A 150 38.94 2.66 -1.75
CA ASP A 150 38.39 3.85 -1.10
C ASP A 150 37.67 3.53 0.23
N GLY A 151 37.56 2.24 0.56
CA GLY A 151 36.88 1.75 1.77
C GLY A 151 35.35 1.80 1.64
N ILE A 152 34.69 0.74 2.12
CA ILE A 152 33.23 0.61 2.14
C ILE A 152 32.83 0.19 3.54
N SER A 153 31.80 0.83 4.10
CA SER A 153 31.16 0.33 5.32
C SER A 153 29.66 0.26 5.15
N VAL A 154 29.09 -0.89 5.50
CA VAL A 154 27.65 -1.12 5.60
C VAL A 154 27.32 -1.20 7.09
N GLN A 155 26.42 -0.35 7.57
CA GLN A 155 26.01 -0.29 8.97
C GLN A 155 24.49 -0.31 9.05
N TRP A 156 23.93 -1.10 9.97
CA TRP A 156 22.52 -0.99 10.33
C TRP A 156 22.30 0.23 11.20
N ILE A 157 21.22 0.96 10.92
CA ILE A 157 20.75 2.10 11.71
C ILE A 157 19.30 1.81 12.13
N ASP A 158 19.07 1.84 13.44
CA ASP A 158 17.75 1.64 14.02
C ASP A 158 16.82 2.81 13.72
N GLY A 159 15.52 2.52 13.58
CA GLY A 159 14.48 3.52 13.52
C GLY A 159 14.26 4.21 14.87
N ASP A 160 13.71 5.43 14.82
CA ASP A 160 13.37 6.16 16.05
C ASP A 160 12.21 5.49 16.81
N GLU A 161 11.21 5.03 16.05
CA GLU A 161 9.98 4.36 16.49
C GLU A 161 9.69 3.12 15.63
N THR A 162 8.86 2.20 16.11
CA THR A 162 8.37 1.05 15.32
C THR A 162 7.37 1.50 14.25
N VAL A 163 7.28 0.76 13.15
CA VAL A 163 6.25 0.96 12.12
C VAL A 163 5.16 -0.09 12.21
N ASP A 164 3.91 0.29 11.87
CA ASP A 164 2.84 -0.68 11.68
C ASP A 164 3.17 -1.65 10.54
N VAL A 165 2.81 -2.93 10.70
CA VAL A 165 3.06 -3.98 9.71
C VAL A 165 1.80 -4.80 9.41
N THR A 166 1.80 -5.47 8.26
CA THR A 166 0.82 -6.48 7.89
C THR A 166 1.52 -7.81 7.67
N ALA A 167 0.92 -8.90 8.14
CA ALA A 167 1.42 -10.25 7.95
C ALA A 167 0.73 -10.95 6.75
N ASP A 168 1.51 -11.66 5.94
CA ASP A 168 1.05 -12.42 4.78
C ASP A 168 1.86 -13.71 4.60
N VAL A 169 1.41 -14.60 3.72
CA VAL A 169 2.09 -15.85 3.37
C VAL A 169 3.43 -15.57 2.71
N ARG A 170 4.43 -16.40 3.01
CA ARG A 170 5.78 -16.24 2.43
C ARG A 170 5.79 -16.50 0.93
N LYS A 171 6.53 -15.67 0.18
CA LYS A 171 6.58 -15.68 -1.29
C LYS A 171 7.30 -16.91 -1.81
N ASN A 172 6.56 -17.78 -2.51
CA ASN A 172 7.08 -18.99 -3.17
C ASN A 172 7.75 -19.99 -2.22
N VAL A 173 7.20 -20.15 -1.01
CA VAL A 173 7.65 -21.15 -0.04
C VAL A 173 6.74 -22.38 -0.13
N ALA A 174 7.34 -23.54 -0.38
CA ALA A 174 6.63 -24.80 -0.49
C ALA A 174 6.24 -25.36 0.89
N GLN A 175 5.04 -25.94 0.98
CA GLN A 175 4.64 -26.78 2.10
C GLN A 175 5.41 -28.10 2.05
N PHE A 176 5.87 -28.57 3.21
CA PHE A 176 6.55 -29.84 3.38
C PHE A 176 5.66 -30.87 4.08
N ASP A 177 5.85 -32.14 3.78
CA ASP A 177 5.22 -33.24 4.48
C ASP A 177 5.96 -33.62 5.77
N ALA A 178 5.47 -34.66 6.46
CA ALA A 178 6.06 -35.15 7.70
C ALA A 178 7.50 -35.71 7.53
N ASN A 179 7.87 -36.08 6.32
CA ASN A 179 9.21 -36.59 5.99
C ASN A 179 10.17 -35.48 5.57
N GLY A 180 9.70 -34.23 5.45
CA GLY A 180 10.49 -33.11 4.98
C GLY A 180 10.64 -33.07 3.46
N GLU A 181 9.71 -33.67 2.72
CA GLU A 181 9.61 -33.57 1.27
C GLU A 181 8.61 -32.49 0.85
N LYS A 182 8.91 -31.76 -0.24
CA LYS A 182 8.01 -30.72 -0.76
C LYS A 182 6.77 -31.35 -1.38
N LYS A 183 5.58 -30.88 -1.00
CA LYS A 183 4.32 -31.32 -1.61
C LYS A 183 4.15 -30.69 -2.99
N LYS A 184 4.03 -31.51 -4.04
CA LYS A 184 3.86 -31.02 -5.42
C LYS A 184 2.43 -30.54 -5.64
N ALA A 185 2.25 -29.41 -6.34
CA ALA A 185 0.92 -28.87 -6.62
C ALA A 185 0.06 -29.81 -7.48
N SER A 186 0.69 -30.61 -8.34
CA SER A 186 0.01 -31.61 -9.19
C SER A 186 -0.80 -32.64 -8.40
N ASP A 187 -0.37 -32.91 -7.17
CA ASP A 187 -0.95 -33.97 -6.34
C ASP A 187 -2.11 -33.43 -5.49
N TYR A 188 -2.29 -32.10 -5.45
CA TYR A 188 -3.28 -31.38 -4.62
C TYR A 188 -3.89 -30.19 -5.38
N PRO A 189 -4.65 -30.42 -6.47
CA PRO A 189 -5.16 -29.36 -7.35
C PRO A 189 -6.12 -28.37 -6.66
N GLU A 190 -6.73 -28.77 -5.54
CA GLU A 190 -7.61 -27.94 -4.72
C GLU A 190 -6.87 -27.00 -3.77
N LEU A 191 -5.58 -27.24 -3.52
CA LEU A 191 -4.78 -26.43 -2.62
C LEU A 191 -4.12 -25.26 -3.36
N LEU A 192 -3.89 -24.18 -2.63
CA LEU A 192 -3.17 -23.02 -3.16
C LEU A 192 -1.75 -23.44 -3.57
N ALA A 193 -1.39 -23.18 -4.82
CA ALA A 193 -0.06 -23.44 -5.34
C ALA A 193 0.86 -22.22 -5.14
N THR A 194 2.17 -22.47 -5.09
CA THR A 194 3.19 -21.42 -5.26
C THR A 194 3.00 -20.70 -6.59
N GLU A 195 3.54 -19.49 -6.75
CA GLU A 195 3.37 -18.66 -7.96
C GLU A 195 3.89 -19.35 -9.22
N ASP A 196 4.98 -20.14 -9.09
CA ASP A 196 5.54 -20.96 -10.15
C ASP A 196 4.73 -22.25 -10.44
N LYS A 197 3.66 -22.47 -9.69
CA LYS A 197 2.71 -23.58 -9.77
C LYS A 197 3.33 -24.96 -9.55
N LYS A 198 4.53 -25.05 -8.96
CA LYS A 198 5.23 -26.33 -8.77
C LYS A 198 4.85 -27.03 -7.48
N TYR A 199 4.64 -26.29 -6.40
CA TYR A 199 4.44 -26.85 -5.08
C TYR A 199 3.18 -26.29 -4.41
N VAL A 200 2.67 -27.01 -3.42
CA VAL A 200 1.64 -26.48 -2.52
C VAL A 200 2.25 -25.34 -1.72
N GLN A 201 1.56 -24.21 -1.64
CA GLN A 201 1.99 -23.01 -0.92
C GLN A 201 1.96 -23.25 0.59
N ASP A 202 3.04 -22.89 1.27
CA ASP A 202 3.06 -22.80 2.73
C ASP A 202 2.22 -21.60 3.17
N LEU A 203 1.23 -21.84 4.02
CA LEU A 203 0.25 -20.84 4.42
C LEU A 203 0.64 -20.07 5.68
N ARG A 204 1.82 -20.32 6.27
CA ARG A 204 2.27 -19.58 7.46
C ARG A 204 2.52 -18.12 7.08
N LYS A 205 1.83 -17.22 7.78
CA LYS A 205 1.86 -15.77 7.59
C LYS A 205 3.11 -15.16 8.21
N TRP A 206 4.27 -15.55 7.73
CA TRP A 206 5.58 -15.16 8.26
C TRP A 206 6.30 -14.16 7.37
N GLN A 207 5.61 -13.60 6.36
CA GLN A 207 6.06 -12.42 5.64
C GLN A 207 5.44 -11.18 6.27
N PHE A 208 6.21 -10.13 6.44
CA PHE A 208 5.74 -8.84 6.95
C PHE A 208 6.14 -7.72 6.01
N LYS A 209 5.19 -6.80 5.80
CA LYS A 209 5.39 -5.55 5.06
C LYS A 209 4.93 -4.38 5.90
N ARG A 210 5.46 -3.19 5.63
CA ARG A 210 4.95 -1.95 6.22
C ARG A 210 3.46 -1.80 5.88
N LYS A 211 2.64 -1.48 6.87
CA LYS A 211 1.22 -1.25 6.69
C LYS A 211 1.03 0.10 6.01
N GLN A 212 0.45 0.08 4.82
CA GLN A 212 0.16 1.30 4.10
C GLN A 212 -1.10 1.99 4.61
N VAL A 213 -1.11 3.32 4.53
CA VAL A 213 -2.26 4.15 4.85
C VAL A 213 -3.36 3.97 3.80
N THR A 214 -4.57 3.68 4.27
CA THR A 214 -5.82 3.64 3.49
C THR A 214 -6.76 4.74 3.97
N ASP A 215 -7.79 5.07 3.18
CA ASP A 215 -8.78 6.08 3.58
C ASP A 215 -9.43 5.77 4.94
N SER A 216 -9.71 4.49 5.20
CA SER A 216 -10.23 3.99 6.48
C SER A 216 -9.29 4.14 7.68
N SER A 217 -8.01 4.46 7.45
CA SER A 217 -7.01 4.70 8.50
C SER A 217 -6.66 6.18 8.68
N THR A 218 -7.14 7.04 7.78
CA THR A 218 -6.93 8.49 7.89
C THR A 218 -7.79 9.11 8.98
N ASN A 219 -7.33 10.22 9.56
CA ASN A 219 -7.94 10.88 10.71
C ASN A 219 -7.95 12.42 10.61
N LYS A 220 -7.40 13.01 9.55
CA LYS A 220 -7.40 14.45 9.30
C LYS A 220 -7.73 14.78 7.84
N VAL A 221 -8.62 15.76 7.62
CA VAL A 221 -9.01 16.29 6.31
C VAL A 221 -8.33 17.63 6.05
N TYR A 222 -7.93 17.86 4.81
CA TYR A 222 -7.50 19.15 4.29
C TYR A 222 -8.41 19.56 3.15
N ILE A 223 -8.67 20.86 3.09
CA ILE A 223 -9.44 21.51 2.03
C ILE A 223 -8.73 22.77 1.59
N SER A 224 -8.90 23.13 0.31
CA SER A 224 -8.42 24.39 -0.25
C SER A 224 -9.14 25.59 0.35
N SER A 225 -8.43 26.71 0.53
CA SER A 225 -9.05 27.99 0.91
C SER A 225 -10.06 28.49 -0.12
N TRP A 226 -9.88 28.13 -1.40
CA TRP A 226 -10.75 28.52 -2.51
C TRP A 226 -12.16 27.94 -2.38
N LEU A 227 -12.34 26.83 -1.66
CA LEU A 227 -13.64 26.18 -1.54
C LEU A 227 -14.71 27.12 -0.96
N LYS A 228 -14.30 28.05 -0.10
CA LYS A 228 -15.19 29.04 0.51
C LYS A 228 -15.75 30.03 -0.52
N ASP A 229 -14.94 30.41 -1.51
CA ASP A 229 -15.32 31.43 -2.50
C ASP A 229 -15.97 30.78 -3.73
N GLU A 230 -15.48 29.59 -4.12
CA GLU A 230 -15.99 28.84 -5.26
C GLU A 230 -17.31 28.12 -4.98
N CYS A 231 -17.51 27.62 -3.77
CA CYS A 231 -18.71 26.90 -3.34
C CYS A 231 -19.19 27.34 -1.94
N PRO A 232 -19.58 28.60 -1.74
CA PRO A 232 -19.88 29.16 -0.41
C PRO A 232 -21.02 28.44 0.33
N ASP A 233 -22.05 28.01 -0.40
CA ASP A 233 -23.21 27.35 0.19
C ASP A 233 -22.84 25.96 0.72
N PHE A 234 -22.12 25.18 -0.10
CA PHE A 234 -21.57 23.89 0.29
C PHE A 234 -20.54 24.03 1.40
N TYR A 235 -19.61 24.99 1.32
CA TYR A 235 -18.55 25.20 2.29
C TYR A 235 -19.11 25.35 3.70
N GLY A 236 -20.11 26.23 3.90
CA GLY A 236 -20.72 26.43 5.21
C GLY A 236 -21.34 25.16 5.79
N ARG A 237 -22.04 24.36 4.96
CA ARG A 237 -22.62 23.07 5.36
C ARG A 237 -21.53 22.05 5.68
N PHE A 238 -20.49 21.97 4.86
CA PHE A 238 -19.42 20.99 4.99
C PHE A 238 -18.58 21.22 6.23
N ILE A 239 -18.19 22.47 6.51
CA ILE A 239 -17.46 22.83 7.74
C ILE A 239 -18.29 22.48 8.99
N SER A 240 -19.57 22.84 8.99
CA SER A 240 -20.47 22.52 10.12
C SER A 240 -20.56 21.00 10.32
N LEU A 241 -20.70 20.23 9.24
CA LEU A 241 -20.74 18.77 9.30
C LEU A 241 -19.43 18.19 9.88
N LEU A 242 -18.27 18.67 9.45
CA LEU A 242 -16.97 18.22 10.00
C LEU A 242 -16.89 18.51 11.50
N GLN A 243 -17.25 19.73 11.93
CA GLN A 243 -17.22 20.16 13.33
C GLN A 243 -18.20 19.35 14.21
N ASP A 244 -19.45 19.22 13.79
CA ASP A 244 -20.51 18.52 14.53
C ASP A 244 -20.21 17.04 14.74
N ASN A 245 -19.36 16.47 13.87
CA ASN A 245 -18.95 15.07 13.92
C ASN A 245 -17.53 14.87 14.47
N GLY A 246 -16.89 15.93 14.98
CA GLY A 246 -15.55 15.86 15.57
C GLY A 246 -14.46 15.45 14.57
N ILE A 247 -14.67 15.69 13.28
CA ILE A 247 -13.71 15.37 12.23
C ILE A 247 -12.66 16.48 12.19
N VAL A 248 -11.39 16.11 12.44
CA VAL A 248 -10.29 17.06 12.42
C VAL A 248 -10.05 17.52 10.98
N PHE A 249 -10.01 18.83 10.76
CA PHE A 249 -9.71 19.39 9.46
C PHE A 249 -8.81 20.64 9.53
N GLN A 250 -8.19 20.97 8.40
CA GLN A 250 -7.38 22.17 8.23
C GLN A 250 -7.59 22.76 6.82
N VAL A 251 -7.60 24.09 6.73
CA VAL A 251 -7.70 24.80 5.45
C VAL A 251 -6.29 25.15 4.96
N MET A 252 -5.93 24.71 3.76
CA MET A 252 -4.68 25.02 3.09
C MET A 252 -4.79 26.40 2.44
N GLN A 253 -3.83 27.29 2.69
CA GLN A 253 -3.88 28.66 2.17
C GLN A 253 -3.13 28.82 0.84
N SER A 254 -2.04 28.06 0.65
CA SER A 254 -1.13 28.19 -0.50
C SER A 254 -1.61 27.42 -1.73
N THR A 255 -2.92 27.39 -1.97
CA THR A 255 -3.57 26.65 -3.07
C THR A 255 -4.06 27.57 -4.17
N ASN A 256 -4.26 27.05 -5.39
CA ASN A 256 -4.80 27.77 -6.55
C ASN A 256 -6.13 27.19 -7.08
N ASP A 257 -6.59 26.07 -6.52
CA ASP A 257 -7.83 25.40 -6.94
C ASP A 257 -8.45 24.60 -5.77
N ILE A 258 -9.71 24.19 -5.92
CA ILE A 258 -10.48 23.42 -4.94
C ILE A 258 -10.17 21.91 -4.97
N TRP A 259 -9.60 21.38 -6.04
CA TRP A 259 -9.39 19.94 -6.28
C TRP A 259 -8.20 19.34 -5.51
N ALA A 260 -8.23 19.46 -4.18
CA ALA A 260 -7.14 19.01 -3.30
C ALA A 260 -6.73 17.55 -3.49
N ARG A 261 -7.64 16.67 -3.93
CA ARG A 261 -7.32 15.27 -4.24
C ARG A 261 -6.30 15.14 -5.36
N ASP A 262 -6.34 16.03 -6.33
CA ASP A 262 -5.63 15.84 -7.60
C ASP A 262 -4.18 16.27 -7.50
N TYR A 263 -3.90 17.35 -6.76
CA TYR A 263 -2.55 17.89 -6.63
C TYR A 263 -1.83 17.48 -5.34
N MET A 264 -2.54 17.13 -4.25
CA MET A 264 -1.86 16.87 -2.98
C MET A 264 -1.14 15.50 -2.95
N PRO A 265 0.02 15.40 -2.25
CA PRO A 265 0.79 14.16 -2.19
C PRO A 265 -0.01 12.97 -1.67
N ILE A 266 0.23 11.78 -2.21
CA ILE A 266 -0.43 10.55 -1.73
C ILE A 266 0.37 9.99 -0.55
N GLN A 267 -0.24 9.90 0.63
CA GLN A 267 0.36 9.21 1.77
C GLN A 267 0.38 7.69 1.52
N ILE A 268 1.58 7.12 1.52
CA ILE A 268 1.83 5.68 1.35
C ILE A 268 1.95 5.02 2.73
N TYR A 269 2.80 5.58 3.59
CA TYR A 269 3.01 5.20 4.98
C TYR A 269 2.90 6.44 5.87
N ASP A 270 2.89 6.26 7.19
CA ASP A 270 2.78 7.35 8.16
C ASP A 270 3.81 8.48 7.92
N ASP A 271 5.03 8.11 7.53
CA ASP A 271 6.19 8.99 7.28
C ASP A 271 6.51 9.21 5.79
N HIS A 272 5.72 8.66 4.87
CA HIS A 272 6.05 8.62 3.44
C HIS A 272 4.93 9.21 2.59
N PHE A 273 5.15 10.44 2.12
CA PHE A 273 4.27 11.17 1.23
C PHE A 273 4.87 11.25 -0.18
N LEU A 274 4.16 10.68 -1.15
CA LEU A 274 4.56 10.74 -2.55
C LEU A 274 4.03 12.01 -3.21
N GLN A 275 4.93 12.90 -3.63
CA GLN A 275 4.61 14.04 -4.48
C GLN A 275 4.98 13.72 -5.93
N TYR A 276 4.00 13.73 -6.80
CA TYR A 276 4.16 13.55 -8.25
C TYR A 276 4.13 14.89 -8.97
N CYS A 277 4.41 14.87 -10.27
CA CYS A 277 4.24 16.05 -11.12
C CYS A 277 2.75 16.25 -11.40
N TYR A 278 2.10 17.22 -10.76
CA TYR A 278 0.73 17.60 -11.12
C TYR A 278 0.78 18.57 -12.30
N ASN A 279 0.62 18.03 -13.50
CA ASN A 279 0.64 18.80 -14.74
C ASN A 279 -0.28 18.16 -15.80
N PRO A 280 -1.58 18.01 -15.51
CA PRO A 280 -2.51 17.31 -16.39
C PRO A 280 -2.71 18.03 -17.72
N ASP A 281 -2.98 17.27 -18.79
CA ASP A 281 -3.14 17.82 -20.14
C ASP A 281 -4.34 18.77 -20.28
N TYR A 282 -5.37 18.59 -19.47
CA TYR A 282 -6.59 19.38 -19.51
C TYR A 282 -6.41 20.78 -18.92
N LEU A 283 -5.36 21.01 -18.11
CA LEU A 283 -4.98 22.33 -17.59
C LEU A 283 -3.95 23.06 -18.47
N GLN A 284 -3.60 22.52 -19.63
CA GLN A 284 -2.62 23.13 -20.54
C GLN A 284 -3.26 23.95 -21.68
N LYS A 285 -4.58 24.12 -21.66
CA LYS A 285 -5.34 24.67 -22.80
C LYS A 285 -5.31 26.19 -22.87
N SER A 286 -5.19 26.86 -21.73
CA SER A 286 -5.13 28.33 -21.62
C SER A 286 -4.16 28.76 -20.50
N GLU A 287 -3.85 30.06 -20.43
CA GLU A 287 -3.04 30.58 -19.32
C GLU A 287 -3.82 30.59 -18.00
N GLU A 288 -5.13 30.83 -18.05
CA GLU A 288 -6.02 30.74 -16.88
C GLU A 288 -6.03 29.33 -16.28
N ASP A 289 -6.09 28.28 -17.13
CA ASP A 289 -6.01 26.89 -16.68
C ASP A 289 -4.65 26.57 -16.03
N LYS A 290 -3.56 27.17 -16.51
CA LYS A 290 -2.22 26.98 -15.92
C LYS A 290 -2.08 27.72 -14.60
N GLU A 291 -2.71 28.88 -14.46
CA GLU A 291 -2.74 29.64 -13.21
C GLU A 291 -3.46 28.88 -12.08
N SER A 292 -4.41 27.99 -12.40
CA SER A 292 -5.07 27.14 -11.40
C SER A 292 -4.20 25.96 -10.91
N ILE A 293 -3.09 25.65 -11.58
CA ILE A 293 -2.16 24.61 -11.13
C ILE A 293 -1.52 25.06 -9.81
N THR A 294 -1.81 24.31 -8.74
CA THR A 294 -1.32 24.60 -7.40
C THR A 294 0.16 24.24 -7.27
N ASP A 295 0.97 25.14 -6.72
CA ASP A 295 2.34 24.83 -6.30
C ASP A 295 2.34 23.98 -5.02
N VAL A 296 2.39 22.66 -5.21
CA VAL A 296 2.34 21.67 -4.13
C VAL A 296 3.49 21.82 -3.14
N ASP A 297 4.65 22.32 -3.57
CA ASP A 297 5.79 22.55 -2.66
C ASP A 297 5.49 23.63 -1.63
N SER A 298 4.82 24.71 -2.07
CA SER A 298 4.38 25.79 -1.18
C SER A 298 3.36 25.30 -0.15
N VAL A 299 2.39 24.46 -0.57
CA VAL A 299 1.43 23.83 0.35
C VAL A 299 2.14 22.89 1.34
N CYS A 300 3.02 22.02 0.89
CA CYS A 300 3.73 21.09 1.78
C CYS A 300 4.61 21.83 2.79
N LYS A 301 5.24 22.93 2.38
CA LYS A 301 6.01 23.81 3.27
C LYS A 301 5.13 24.50 4.32
N GLU A 302 3.94 24.98 3.94
CA GLU A 302 2.95 25.51 4.87
C GLU A 302 2.56 24.46 5.93
N LEU A 303 2.37 23.21 5.51
CA LEU A 303 1.94 22.11 6.38
C LEU A 303 3.08 21.43 7.16
N GLY A 304 4.34 21.73 6.84
CA GLY A 304 5.51 21.06 7.43
C GLY A 304 5.65 19.59 7.00
N ILE A 305 5.15 19.24 5.81
CA ILE A 305 5.14 17.87 5.28
C ILE A 305 6.36 17.67 4.38
N LEU A 306 7.13 16.63 4.68
CA LEU A 306 8.24 16.19 3.83
C LEU A 306 7.72 15.19 2.79
N THR A 307 8.19 15.33 1.56
CA THR A 307 7.72 14.53 0.42
C THR A 307 8.88 13.84 -0.30
N TYR A 308 8.57 12.69 -0.89
CA TYR A 308 9.39 11.98 -1.85
C TYR A 308 8.85 12.27 -3.25
N LYS A 309 9.71 12.73 -4.15
CA LYS A 309 9.29 13.23 -5.46
C LYS A 309 9.44 12.20 -6.56
N THR A 310 8.51 12.22 -7.52
CA THR A 310 8.61 11.52 -8.80
C THR A 310 8.32 12.46 -9.96
N ASP A 311 8.97 12.22 -11.10
CA ASP A 311 8.78 12.97 -12.34
C ASP A 311 7.57 12.49 -13.15
N LEU A 312 6.92 11.40 -12.73
CA LEU A 312 5.69 10.94 -13.37
C LEU A 312 4.58 11.99 -13.23
N VAL A 313 3.93 12.29 -14.35
CA VAL A 313 2.70 13.09 -14.36
C VAL A 313 1.55 12.22 -13.87
N ILE A 314 0.93 12.59 -12.75
CA ILE A 314 -0.15 11.83 -12.12
C ILE A 314 -1.18 12.83 -11.60
N ASP A 315 -2.45 12.44 -11.66
CA ASP A 315 -3.52 13.05 -10.90
C ASP A 315 -3.89 12.14 -9.73
N GLY A 316 -4.02 12.69 -8.52
CA GLY A 316 -4.36 11.91 -7.35
C GLY A 316 -5.75 11.29 -7.43
N GLY A 317 -6.71 11.92 -8.12
CA GLY A 317 -8.01 11.34 -8.45
C GLY A 317 -7.92 10.09 -9.34
N ASN A 318 -6.81 9.93 -10.08
CA ASN A 318 -6.55 8.74 -10.88
C ASN A 318 -5.87 7.60 -10.09
N VAL A 319 -5.70 7.71 -8.77
CA VAL A 319 -5.10 6.67 -7.93
C VAL A 319 -6.08 6.19 -6.86
N VAL A 320 -6.58 4.96 -7.01
CA VAL A 320 -7.39 4.30 -5.99
C VAL A 320 -6.61 3.15 -5.36
N LYS A 321 -6.33 3.23 -4.05
CA LYS A 321 -5.68 2.16 -3.27
C LYS A 321 -6.72 1.10 -2.88
N ALA A 322 -6.51 -0.16 -3.25
CA ALA A 322 -7.41 -1.27 -2.92
C ALA A 322 -6.60 -2.57 -2.68
N GLY A 323 -6.57 -3.06 -1.44
CA GLY A 323 -5.75 -4.21 -1.06
C GLY A 323 -4.31 -4.05 -1.55
N LYS A 324 -3.66 -5.12 -2.00
CA LYS A 324 -2.27 -5.06 -2.54
C LYS A 324 -2.11 -4.33 -3.89
N HIS A 325 -3.11 -3.59 -4.35
CA HIS A 325 -3.12 -2.92 -5.66
C HIS A 325 -3.37 -1.41 -5.55
N ILE A 326 -2.86 -0.68 -6.53
CA ILE A 326 -3.45 0.58 -6.99
C ILE A 326 -4.27 0.30 -8.26
N ILE A 327 -5.39 0.99 -8.40
CA ILE A 327 -6.23 1.00 -9.59
C ILE A 327 -6.15 2.39 -10.20
N MET A 328 -5.85 2.44 -11.49
CA MET A 328 -5.74 3.68 -12.26
C MET A 328 -6.39 3.48 -13.63
N THR A 329 -6.72 4.57 -14.33
CA THR A 329 -7.04 4.51 -15.75
C THR A 329 -5.79 4.62 -16.62
N GLU A 330 -5.91 4.20 -17.88
CA GLU A 330 -4.85 4.31 -18.89
C GLU A 330 -4.49 5.76 -19.26
N LYS A 331 -5.20 6.78 -18.72
CA LYS A 331 -4.89 8.20 -18.89
C LYS A 331 -3.44 8.54 -18.52
N VAL A 332 -2.91 7.91 -17.46
CA VAL A 332 -1.52 8.09 -17.01
C VAL A 332 -0.49 7.76 -18.11
N TYR A 333 -0.79 6.88 -19.06
CA TYR A 333 0.11 6.59 -20.18
C TYR A 333 0.13 7.70 -21.23
N VAL A 334 -0.98 8.41 -21.38
CA VAL A 334 -1.09 9.52 -22.33
C VAL A 334 -0.28 10.71 -21.82
N GLU A 335 -0.41 11.01 -20.54
CA GLU A 335 0.30 12.11 -19.86
C GLU A 335 1.79 11.82 -19.70
N ASN A 336 2.18 10.55 -19.67
CA ASN A 336 3.58 10.10 -19.65
C ASN A 336 4.01 9.46 -20.98
N SER A 337 3.54 9.99 -22.11
CA SER A 337 3.79 9.43 -23.46
C SER A 337 5.27 9.40 -23.89
N HIS A 338 6.16 10.06 -23.16
CA HIS A 338 7.61 9.98 -23.33
C HIS A 338 8.21 8.66 -22.81
N LEU A 339 7.45 7.90 -22.01
CA LEU A 339 7.78 6.56 -21.53
C LEU A 339 6.86 5.54 -22.19
N ASN A 340 7.34 4.30 -22.33
CA ASN A 340 6.44 3.23 -22.75
C ASN A 340 5.55 2.75 -21.58
N PRO A 341 4.38 2.16 -21.84
CA PRO A 341 3.46 1.72 -20.77
C PRO A 341 4.08 0.72 -19.78
N ALA A 342 5.04 -0.10 -20.18
CA ALA A 342 5.69 -1.06 -19.28
C ALA A 342 6.62 -0.35 -18.28
N GLU A 343 7.33 0.69 -18.72
CA GLU A 343 8.15 1.56 -17.86
C GLU A 343 7.29 2.31 -16.85
N VAL A 344 6.20 2.94 -17.29
CA VAL A 344 5.25 3.63 -16.40
C VAL A 344 4.71 2.65 -15.36
N ARG A 345 4.27 1.45 -15.76
CA ARG A 345 3.81 0.41 -14.81
C ARG A 345 4.90 -0.02 -13.83
N ALA A 346 6.15 -0.11 -14.27
CA ALA A 346 7.27 -0.50 -13.40
C ALA A 346 7.57 0.59 -12.37
N GLN A 347 7.59 1.86 -12.78
CA GLN A 347 7.76 2.98 -11.87
C GLN A 347 6.59 3.09 -10.88
N LEU A 348 5.34 2.95 -11.34
CA LEU A 348 4.16 2.95 -10.45
C LEU A 348 4.23 1.84 -9.38
N ARG A 349 4.65 0.62 -9.75
CA ARG A 349 4.88 -0.46 -8.77
C ARG A 349 5.97 -0.10 -7.76
N SER A 350 7.07 0.47 -8.26
CA SER A 350 8.24 0.84 -7.46
C SER A 350 7.94 1.99 -6.48
N ILE A 351 7.06 2.91 -6.84
CA ILE A 351 6.74 4.09 -6.04
C ILE A 351 5.58 3.82 -5.06
N PHE A 352 4.52 3.13 -5.51
CA PHE A 352 3.35 2.86 -4.64
C PHE A 352 3.50 1.60 -3.79
N HIS A 353 4.53 0.79 -4.02
CA HIS A 353 4.79 -0.50 -3.38
C HIS A 353 3.56 -1.45 -3.47
N ARG A 354 2.82 -1.35 -4.58
CA ARG A 354 1.61 -2.11 -4.86
C ARG A 354 1.59 -2.56 -6.32
N ASN A 355 0.84 -3.63 -6.57
CA ASN A 355 0.54 -4.05 -7.93
C ASN A 355 -0.36 -3.02 -8.63
N VAL A 356 -0.35 -3.01 -9.96
CA VAL A 356 -1.06 -1.99 -10.74
C VAL A 356 -2.16 -2.64 -11.57
N VAL A 357 -3.41 -2.23 -11.34
CA VAL A 357 -4.58 -2.59 -12.16
C VAL A 357 -4.94 -1.38 -13.03
N MET A 358 -5.08 -1.63 -14.33
CA MET A 358 -5.31 -0.57 -15.32
C MET A 358 -6.67 -0.73 -15.96
N LEU A 359 -7.49 0.30 -15.83
CA LEU A 359 -8.80 0.41 -16.46
C LEU A 359 -8.67 1.19 -17.77
N PRO A 360 -9.34 0.77 -18.85
CA PRO A 360 -9.30 1.52 -20.10
C PRO A 360 -9.83 2.94 -19.89
N TRP A 361 -9.15 3.93 -20.45
CA TRP A 361 -9.61 5.31 -20.38
C TRP A 361 -10.78 5.55 -21.33
N ASP A 362 -11.94 5.92 -20.78
CA ASP A 362 -13.08 6.43 -21.54
C ASP A 362 -12.79 7.87 -22.01
N LYS A 363 -12.49 8.02 -23.30
CA LYS A 363 -12.10 9.30 -23.90
C LYS A 363 -13.21 10.36 -23.89
N ASN A 364 -14.45 9.99 -23.57
CA ASN A 364 -15.53 10.95 -23.36
C ASN A 364 -15.46 11.62 -21.98
N GLU A 365 -14.68 11.05 -21.05
CA GLU A 365 -14.39 11.59 -19.72
C GLU A 365 -12.96 12.20 -19.78
N PRO A 366 -12.82 13.52 -19.96
CA PRO A 366 -11.54 14.15 -20.28
C PRO A 366 -10.49 14.05 -19.15
N TYR A 367 -10.92 13.94 -17.89
CA TYR A 367 -10.03 13.87 -16.73
C TYR A 367 -9.40 12.48 -16.58
N GLY A 368 -10.18 11.43 -16.85
CA GLY A 368 -9.76 10.04 -16.80
C GLY A 368 -9.50 9.55 -15.37
N HIS A 369 -10.25 10.03 -14.38
CA HIS A 369 -10.01 9.70 -12.97
C HIS A 369 -10.65 8.38 -12.56
N ALA A 370 -9.88 7.56 -11.84
CA ALA A 370 -10.33 6.26 -11.34
C ALA A 370 -11.27 6.37 -10.13
N ASP A 371 -11.18 7.45 -9.34
CA ASP A 371 -12.02 7.66 -8.16
C ASP A 371 -13.49 8.02 -8.48
N GLY A 372 -13.78 8.40 -9.72
CA GLY A 372 -15.13 8.49 -10.31
C GLY A 372 -15.66 7.15 -10.83
N ILE A 373 -14.82 6.11 -10.87
CA ILE A 373 -15.17 4.78 -11.38
C ILE A 373 -15.27 3.77 -10.23
N VAL A 374 -14.30 3.75 -9.31
CA VAL A 374 -14.14 2.68 -8.32
C VAL A 374 -13.71 3.19 -6.95
N LYS A 375 -14.21 2.55 -5.89
CA LYS A 375 -13.76 2.72 -4.49
C LYS A 375 -13.42 1.38 -3.85
N ALA A 376 -12.48 1.38 -2.92
CA ALA A 376 -12.18 0.20 -2.10
C ALA A 376 -13.20 0.08 -0.96
N ILE A 377 -13.83 -1.10 -0.84
CA ILE A 377 -14.63 -1.45 0.34
C ILE A 377 -13.69 -1.96 1.44
N ASP A 378 -12.88 -2.96 1.06
CA ASP A 378 -11.86 -3.62 1.87
C ASP A 378 -10.69 -4.08 0.97
N ASP A 379 -9.77 -4.90 1.50
CA ASP A 379 -8.58 -5.35 0.76
C ASP A 379 -8.87 -6.30 -0.41
N ASN A 380 -10.06 -6.91 -0.46
CA ASN A 380 -10.44 -7.89 -1.47
C ASN A 380 -11.73 -7.52 -2.22
N THR A 381 -12.40 -6.43 -1.85
CA THR A 381 -13.68 -6.01 -2.42
C THR A 381 -13.62 -4.55 -2.86
N VAL A 382 -14.09 -4.31 -4.09
CA VAL A 382 -14.22 -2.96 -4.66
C VAL A 382 -15.68 -2.65 -5.01
N LEU A 383 -16.04 -1.39 -4.91
CA LEU A 383 -17.32 -0.84 -5.35
C LEU A 383 -17.11 -0.10 -6.67
N LEU A 384 -17.74 -0.61 -7.74
CA LEU A 384 -17.82 0.04 -9.03
C LEU A 384 -19.04 0.98 -9.04
N THR A 385 -18.88 2.16 -9.64
CA THR A 385 -19.96 3.11 -9.86
C THR A 385 -21.05 2.52 -10.78
N ASN A 386 -22.19 3.21 -10.90
CA ASN A 386 -23.28 2.85 -11.81
C ASN A 386 -22.94 3.16 -13.28
N TYR A 387 -21.74 2.79 -13.74
CA TYR A 387 -21.21 3.17 -15.05
C TYR A 387 -22.07 2.63 -16.21
N ASP A 388 -22.84 1.55 -15.96
CA ASP A 388 -23.83 0.99 -16.89
C ASP A 388 -24.89 2.03 -17.33
N ASP A 389 -25.16 3.06 -16.52
CA ASP A 389 -26.10 4.14 -16.85
C ASP A 389 -25.53 5.14 -17.88
N PHE A 390 -24.21 5.14 -18.08
CA PHE A 390 -23.50 6.06 -18.97
C PHE A 390 -22.94 5.33 -20.20
N ASP A 391 -22.22 4.24 -19.98
CA ASP A 391 -21.67 3.40 -21.04
C ASP A 391 -21.52 1.93 -20.55
N SER A 392 -22.42 1.07 -21.04
CA SER A 392 -22.44 -0.35 -20.69
C SER A 392 -21.25 -1.14 -21.22
N HIS A 393 -20.59 -0.69 -22.29
CA HIS A 393 -19.39 -1.33 -22.81
C HIS A 393 -18.21 -1.11 -21.86
N TYR A 394 -17.99 0.13 -21.42
CA TYR A 394 -16.95 0.42 -20.42
C TYR A 394 -17.25 -0.23 -19.08
N ALA A 395 -18.51 -0.16 -18.61
CA ALA A 395 -18.92 -0.80 -17.36
C ALA A 395 -18.57 -2.30 -17.33
N LYS A 396 -18.88 -3.02 -18.41
CA LYS A 396 -18.54 -4.45 -18.55
C LYS A 396 -17.02 -4.68 -18.55
N ARG A 397 -16.26 -3.85 -19.26
CA ARG A 397 -14.79 -3.95 -19.29
C ARG A 397 -14.16 -3.69 -17.92
N PHE A 398 -14.66 -2.71 -17.17
CA PHE A 398 -14.21 -2.45 -15.81
C PHE A 398 -14.47 -3.64 -14.90
N GLU A 399 -15.68 -4.20 -14.92
CA GLU A 399 -16.04 -5.38 -14.13
C GLU A 399 -15.18 -6.61 -14.49
N ASP A 400 -14.94 -6.87 -15.77
CA ASP A 400 -14.12 -8.01 -16.23
C ASP A 400 -12.64 -7.88 -15.84
N ILE A 401 -12.11 -6.65 -15.71
CA ILE A 401 -10.74 -6.41 -15.25
C ILE A 401 -10.66 -6.52 -13.73
N LEU A 402 -11.57 -5.84 -13.02
CA LEU A 402 -11.57 -5.80 -11.55
C LEU A 402 -11.84 -7.18 -10.94
N SER A 403 -12.74 -7.97 -11.53
CA SER A 403 -13.11 -9.32 -11.05
C SER A 403 -11.97 -10.35 -11.07
N LYS A 404 -10.87 -10.06 -11.77
CA LYS A 404 -9.64 -10.89 -11.74
C LYS A 404 -8.84 -10.72 -10.45
N HIS A 405 -9.10 -9.65 -9.71
CA HIS A 405 -8.33 -9.24 -8.54
C HIS A 405 -9.20 -9.06 -7.29
N PHE A 406 -10.48 -8.72 -7.46
CA PHE A 406 -11.39 -8.34 -6.40
C PHE A 406 -12.77 -8.97 -6.55
N THR A 407 -13.50 -9.08 -5.45
CA THR A 407 -14.95 -9.15 -5.49
C THR A 407 -15.50 -7.79 -5.89
N VAL A 408 -16.29 -7.73 -6.96
CA VAL A 408 -16.87 -6.47 -7.46
C VAL A 408 -18.31 -6.32 -6.96
N LYS A 409 -18.58 -5.21 -6.28
CA LYS A 409 -19.93 -4.71 -5.97
C LYS A 409 -20.23 -3.52 -6.89
N LYS A 410 -21.51 -3.25 -7.16
CA LYS A 410 -21.92 -2.17 -8.08
C LYS A 410 -22.99 -1.30 -7.44
N LEU A 411 -22.90 0.01 -7.63
CA LEU A 411 -24.00 0.93 -7.38
C LEU A 411 -25.06 0.76 -8.47
N CYS A 412 -26.34 0.78 -8.08
CA CYS A 412 -27.46 0.69 -9.01
C CYS A 412 -28.63 1.54 -8.54
N TYR A 413 -29.26 2.28 -9.44
CA TYR A 413 -30.40 3.14 -9.12
C TYR A 413 -31.63 2.80 -9.95
N GLN A 414 -32.70 2.44 -9.26
CA GLN A 414 -34.01 2.10 -9.83
C GLN A 414 -34.97 3.26 -9.59
N VAL A 415 -34.86 4.29 -10.42
CA VAL A 415 -35.71 5.49 -10.42
C VAL A 415 -36.19 5.78 -11.85
N GLU A 416 -37.34 6.44 -11.98
CA GLU A 416 -37.93 6.77 -13.29
C GLU A 416 -37.10 7.80 -14.07
N HIS A 417 -36.61 8.83 -13.36
CA HIS A 417 -35.78 9.89 -13.94
C HIS A 417 -34.43 9.92 -13.25
N ARG A 418 -33.41 9.46 -13.98
CA ARG A 418 -32.03 9.43 -13.48
C ARG A 418 -31.34 10.78 -13.65
N SER A 419 -30.62 11.20 -12.63
CA SER A 419 -29.74 12.35 -12.68
C SER A 419 -28.52 12.06 -13.55
N LYS A 420 -28.13 13.03 -14.39
CA LYS A 420 -26.87 12.98 -15.14
C LYS A 420 -25.63 13.01 -14.22
N ASN A 421 -25.83 13.45 -12.99
CA ASN A 421 -24.77 13.61 -11.99
C ASN A 421 -24.71 12.44 -11.00
N ASN A 422 -25.48 11.36 -11.20
CA ASN A 422 -25.52 10.23 -10.26
C ASN A 422 -24.20 9.44 -10.17
N TRP A 423 -23.23 9.70 -11.05
CA TRP A 423 -21.85 9.22 -10.92
C TRP A 423 -21.20 9.73 -9.62
N ALA A 424 -21.59 10.93 -9.14
CA ALA A 424 -20.97 11.59 -7.99
C ALA A 424 -21.11 10.79 -6.69
N TYR A 425 -22.11 9.90 -6.57
CA TYR A 425 -22.32 9.09 -5.37
C TYR A 425 -21.15 8.15 -5.03
N ILE A 426 -20.34 7.72 -6.01
CA ILE A 426 -19.13 6.92 -5.73
C ILE A 426 -17.99 7.78 -5.16
N ASN A 427 -18.02 9.08 -5.43
CA ASN A 427 -16.95 10.02 -5.15
C ASN A 427 -17.12 10.67 -3.76
N PHE A 428 -17.43 9.82 -2.77
CA PHE A 428 -17.54 10.18 -1.36
C PHE A 428 -16.17 10.23 -0.68
N LEU A 429 -16.05 11.05 0.37
CA LEU A 429 -14.89 11.04 1.28
C LEU A 429 -15.08 9.93 2.32
N ARG A 430 -14.05 9.11 2.54
CA ARG A 430 -13.95 8.21 3.69
C ARG A 430 -12.81 8.67 4.60
N ILE A 431 -13.10 8.82 5.88
CA ILE A 431 -12.13 9.18 6.90
C ILE A 431 -12.40 8.35 8.17
N GLY A 432 -11.46 7.47 8.51
CA GLY A 432 -11.67 6.52 9.59
C GLY A 432 -12.92 5.65 9.35
N ASN A 433 -13.84 5.70 10.31
CA ASN A 433 -15.15 5.06 10.25
C ASN A 433 -16.29 6.01 9.81
N VAL A 434 -15.99 7.19 9.25
CA VAL A 434 -17.00 8.12 8.74
C VAL A 434 -16.91 8.18 7.21
N ILE A 435 -18.08 8.17 6.57
CA ILE A 435 -18.22 8.41 5.13
C ILE A 435 -19.08 9.65 4.93
N ILE A 436 -18.59 10.61 4.15
CA ILE A 436 -19.35 11.79 3.76
C ILE A 436 -19.76 11.63 2.29
N LEU A 437 -21.04 11.31 2.11
CA LEU A 437 -21.66 10.98 0.82
C LEU A 437 -22.29 12.25 0.21
N PRO A 438 -22.01 12.58 -1.07
CA PRO A 438 -22.75 13.64 -1.75
C PRO A 438 -24.24 13.29 -1.88
N GLY A 439 -25.08 14.28 -1.64
CA GLY A 439 -26.49 14.31 -1.98
C GLY A 439 -26.73 15.30 -3.11
N LEU A 440 -27.59 14.92 -4.07
CA LEU A 440 -27.86 15.68 -5.29
C LEU A 440 -29.24 16.35 -5.28
N GLY A 441 -30.05 16.12 -4.24
CA GLY A 441 -31.44 16.56 -4.18
C GLY A 441 -32.34 15.77 -5.15
N THR A 442 -31.98 14.52 -5.45
CA THR A 442 -32.67 13.69 -6.46
C THR A 442 -33.28 12.43 -5.86
N TYR A 443 -34.10 11.72 -6.66
CA TYR A 443 -34.78 10.50 -6.21
C TYR A 443 -33.80 9.37 -5.87
N GLU A 444 -32.57 9.41 -6.40
CA GLU A 444 -31.51 8.43 -6.11
C GLU A 444 -30.86 8.61 -4.73
N ASP A 445 -30.94 9.79 -4.10
CA ASP A 445 -30.22 10.10 -2.85
C ASP A 445 -30.44 9.02 -1.78
N LYS A 446 -31.69 8.59 -1.62
CA LYS A 446 -32.08 7.57 -0.64
C LYS A 446 -31.49 6.21 -0.99
N GLN A 447 -31.48 5.83 -2.27
CA GLN A 447 -30.91 4.55 -2.71
C GLN A 447 -29.39 4.55 -2.61
N ALA A 448 -28.73 5.68 -2.89
CA ALA A 448 -27.30 5.85 -2.70
C ALA A 448 -26.92 5.70 -1.22
N LEU A 449 -27.60 6.41 -0.32
CA LEU A 449 -27.37 6.31 1.12
C LEU A 449 -27.53 4.88 1.64
N GLN A 450 -28.62 4.20 1.27
CA GLN A 450 -28.89 2.82 1.70
C GLN A 450 -27.83 1.84 1.19
N GLN A 451 -27.40 1.95 -0.07
CA GLN A 451 -26.38 1.08 -0.63
C GLN A 451 -25.01 1.30 0.02
N ILE A 452 -24.59 2.56 0.19
CA ILE A 452 -23.31 2.87 0.84
C ILE A 452 -23.32 2.38 2.29
N GLN A 453 -24.41 2.56 3.05
CA GLN A 453 -24.54 1.98 4.39
C GLN A 453 -24.45 0.45 4.38
N GLY A 454 -25.04 -0.22 3.38
CA GLY A 454 -24.96 -1.66 3.23
C GLY A 454 -23.58 -2.19 2.86
N PHE A 455 -22.81 -1.46 2.06
CA PHE A 455 -21.44 -1.82 1.68
C PHE A 455 -20.40 -1.49 2.75
N TYR A 456 -20.68 -0.51 3.63
CA TYR A 456 -19.80 -0.07 4.71
C TYR A 456 -20.53 -0.13 6.07
N PRO A 457 -20.91 -1.32 6.56
CA PRO A 457 -21.78 -1.47 7.72
C PRO A 457 -21.18 -0.91 9.02
N GLU A 458 -19.85 -0.91 9.13
CA GLU A 458 -19.12 -0.37 10.29
C GLU A 458 -18.92 1.15 10.24
N SER A 459 -19.36 1.81 9.16
CA SER A 459 -19.14 3.24 8.94
C SER A 459 -20.38 4.08 9.20
N LYS A 460 -20.21 5.24 9.84
CA LYS A 460 -21.23 6.28 9.94
C LYS A 460 -21.30 7.02 8.60
N VAL A 461 -22.38 6.82 7.85
CA VAL A 461 -22.60 7.52 6.57
C VAL A 461 -23.40 8.80 6.79
N LEU A 462 -22.81 9.93 6.42
CA LEU A 462 -23.37 11.28 6.49
C LEU A 462 -23.61 11.79 5.08
N GLN A 463 -24.87 12.02 4.69
CA GLN A 463 -25.19 12.58 3.38
C GLN A 463 -25.34 14.10 3.46
N ILE A 464 -24.74 14.83 2.52
CA ILE A 464 -24.75 16.29 2.46
C ILE A 464 -25.06 16.79 1.05
N GLU A 465 -25.92 17.78 0.91
CA GLU A 465 -26.23 18.42 -0.37
C GLU A 465 -24.94 19.01 -0.97
N ALA A 466 -24.54 18.52 -2.14
CA ALA A 466 -23.24 18.78 -2.77
C ALA A 466 -23.35 19.21 -4.25
N SER A 467 -24.55 19.57 -4.75
CA SER A 467 -24.76 19.89 -6.16
C SER A 467 -23.89 21.05 -6.63
N GLU A 468 -23.59 22.02 -5.76
CA GLU A 468 -22.71 23.16 -6.09
C GLU A 468 -21.30 22.71 -6.52
N VAL A 469 -20.71 21.74 -5.82
CA VAL A 469 -19.41 21.14 -6.18
C VAL A 469 -19.56 20.24 -7.40
N VAL A 470 -20.61 19.42 -7.44
CA VAL A 470 -20.86 18.46 -8.54
C VAL A 470 -21.07 19.14 -9.88
N ASN A 471 -21.70 20.31 -9.90
CA ASN A 471 -21.88 21.11 -11.11
C ASN A 471 -20.57 21.71 -11.65
N LYS A 472 -19.49 21.73 -10.85
CA LYS A 472 -18.14 22.11 -11.29
C LYS A 472 -17.30 20.94 -11.81
N GLY A 473 -17.84 19.71 -11.80
CA GLY A 473 -17.21 18.54 -12.43
C GLY A 473 -16.48 17.57 -11.48
N GLY A 474 -16.51 17.80 -10.17
CA GLY A 474 -15.97 16.89 -9.15
C GLY A 474 -16.94 16.67 -7.99
N ALA A 475 -16.61 15.84 -7.00
CA ALA A 475 -17.45 15.72 -5.79
C ALA A 475 -16.61 15.81 -4.50
N ILE A 476 -17.15 15.32 -3.38
CA ILE A 476 -16.55 15.49 -2.05
C ILE A 476 -15.14 14.89 -2.00
N ASN A 477 -14.90 13.74 -2.64
CA ASN A 477 -13.57 13.15 -2.66
C ASN A 477 -12.56 14.01 -3.44
N CYS A 478 -12.96 14.65 -4.54
CA CYS A 478 -12.08 15.49 -5.37
C CYS A 478 -11.60 16.74 -4.60
N ILE A 479 -12.47 17.36 -3.81
CA ILE A 479 -12.14 18.60 -3.08
C ILE A 479 -11.45 18.38 -1.73
N THR A 480 -11.20 17.13 -1.35
CA THR A 480 -10.61 16.77 -0.05
C THR A 480 -9.33 15.99 -0.19
N TRP A 481 -8.38 16.28 0.69
CA TRP A 481 -7.19 15.47 0.90
C TRP A 481 -7.14 14.97 2.34
N ASN A 482 -7.01 13.67 2.55
CA ASN A 482 -7.05 13.04 3.87
C ASN A 482 -5.76 12.28 4.17
N ILE A 483 -5.29 12.38 5.40
CA ILE A 483 -4.06 11.72 5.87
C ILE A 483 -4.28 11.05 7.23
N LYS A 484 -3.40 10.11 7.58
CA LYS A 484 -3.15 9.67 8.94
C LYS A 484 -2.07 10.60 9.51
N SER A 485 -2.49 11.52 10.38
CA SER A 485 -1.64 12.51 11.06
C SER A 485 -1.02 11.99 12.33
#